data_AF-A0A847TA72-F1
#
_entry.id   AF-A0A847TA72-F1
#
_cell.length_a   1.000
_cell.length_b   1.000
_cell.length_c   1.000
_cell.angle_alpha   90.00
_cell.angle_beta   90.00
_cell.angle_gamma   90.00
#
_symmetry.space_group_name_H-M   'P 1'
#
loop_
_entity.id
_entity.type
_entity.pdbx_description
1 polymer ?
#
loop_
_entity_poly.entity_id
_entity_poly.type
_entity_poly.pdbx_seq_one_letter_code
_entity_poly.pdbx_strand_id
1 'polypeptide(L)'
;MNIAKDTTVTKELIKSEYSKLKEHLGRQPSSKDFYKQTNIKEHHVITHFLFYSNLVEEMGDIRKSFGQEDYGDEEYWENYGNLIRKIRKTPTAAEWRFYKCKPLISSYIKRFEKKWSEIPSLFLNYAKDKPEWLDIIPLIPSALKENVQVPIINNSLEFKYSQFIPPILSDFLTLSTSEEKSTEFERKVNLIFQMLGFEVHNYGQGTGRNPDGIAKATQFGYAILIDAKARKETYQIGTEDRKFIEYIKTHINTLNRAGHSIVYFLIVSSNFKSASDISLKNILRETGINTTLITAVSLLKILARKIEQPNNLPLDRIKDIFITQGMITDKQIEKFLLAK
;
A
#
# COMPACT_ATOMS: atom_id res chain seq x y z
N MET A 1 45.07 -29.20 -58.90
CA MET A 1 44.05 -28.15 -59.17
C MET A 1 42.69 -28.78 -58.96
N ASN A 2 42.09 -28.59 -57.79
CA ASN A 2 40.72 -28.99 -57.50
C ASN A 2 40.15 -27.94 -56.54
N ILE A 3 39.72 -26.83 -57.13
CA ILE A 3 38.95 -25.80 -56.44
C ILE A 3 37.56 -26.42 -56.28
N ALA A 4 37.28 -26.97 -55.10
CA ALA A 4 35.95 -27.43 -54.76
C ALA A 4 34.99 -26.25 -54.89
N LYS A 5 33.99 -26.41 -55.77
CA LYS A 5 32.92 -25.45 -56.03
C LYS A 5 32.36 -24.94 -54.72
N ASP A 6 32.54 -23.65 -54.48
CA ASP A 6 31.85 -22.92 -53.43
C ASP A 6 30.35 -23.01 -53.76
N THR A 7 29.69 -23.97 -53.13
CA THR A 7 28.28 -24.26 -53.38
C THR A 7 27.54 -23.07 -52.79
N THR A 8 27.02 -22.20 -53.66
CA THR A 8 26.42 -20.94 -53.25
C THR A 8 25.27 -21.27 -52.31
N VAL A 9 25.47 -21.09 -51.01
CA VAL A 9 24.48 -21.43 -50.00
C VAL A 9 23.34 -20.43 -50.16
N THR A 10 22.21 -20.89 -50.65
CA THR A 10 21.03 -20.07 -50.89
C THR A 10 20.17 -19.97 -49.64
N LYS A 11 19.35 -18.92 -49.57
CA LYS A 11 18.39 -18.71 -48.48
C LYS A 11 17.49 -19.92 -48.24
N GLU A 12 17.03 -20.58 -49.31
CA GLU A 12 16.13 -21.73 -49.21
C GLU A 12 16.81 -23.03 -48.77
N LEU A 13 18.09 -23.21 -49.12
CA LEU A 13 18.87 -24.31 -48.59
C LEU A 13 19.00 -24.19 -47.05
N ILE A 14 19.23 -22.98 -46.56
CA ILE A 14 19.34 -22.71 -45.11
C ILE A 14 18.02 -23.03 -44.40
N LYS A 15 16.87 -22.65 -44.97
CA LYS A 15 15.55 -22.99 -44.41
C LYS A 15 15.27 -24.50 -44.43
N SER A 16 15.60 -25.18 -45.52
CA SER A 16 15.38 -26.63 -45.64
C SER A 16 16.19 -27.41 -44.61
N GLU A 17 17.47 -27.08 -44.45
CA GLU A 17 18.33 -27.71 -43.44
C GLU A 17 17.87 -27.39 -42.01
N TYR A 18 17.34 -26.20 -41.77
CA TYR A 18 16.73 -25.84 -40.49
C TYR A 18 15.52 -26.72 -40.18
N SER A 19 14.60 -26.90 -41.13
CA SER A 19 13.41 -27.76 -40.96
C SER A 19 13.79 -29.21 -40.69
N LYS A 20 14.72 -29.77 -41.48
CA LYS A 20 15.21 -31.16 -41.28
C LYS A 20 15.80 -31.34 -39.88
N LEU A 21 16.62 -30.39 -39.44
CA LEU A 21 17.24 -30.46 -38.13
C LEU A 21 16.21 -30.30 -37.00
N LYS A 22 15.20 -29.44 -37.18
CA LYS A 22 14.10 -29.27 -36.22
C LYS A 22 13.28 -30.55 -36.08
N GLU A 23 12.96 -31.20 -37.19
CA GLU A 23 12.26 -32.49 -37.20
C GLU A 23 13.08 -33.58 -36.51
N HIS A 24 14.38 -33.66 -36.82
CA HIS A 24 15.30 -34.60 -36.19
C HIS A 24 15.44 -34.40 -34.67
N LEU A 25 15.49 -33.15 -34.21
CA LEU A 25 15.66 -32.83 -32.79
C LEU A 25 14.35 -32.84 -31.99
N GLY A 26 13.19 -32.82 -32.66
CA GLY A 26 11.87 -32.66 -32.02
C GLY A 26 11.70 -31.31 -31.29
N ARG A 27 12.61 -30.35 -31.49
CA ARG A 27 12.61 -29.03 -30.87
C ARG A 27 13.31 -28.01 -31.77
N GLN A 28 13.03 -26.73 -31.54
CA GLN A 28 13.73 -25.62 -32.20
C GLN A 28 15.26 -25.72 -32.02
N PRO A 29 16.05 -25.78 -33.12
CA PRO A 29 17.51 -25.84 -33.07
C PRO A 29 18.12 -24.53 -32.52
N SER A 30 19.09 -24.65 -31.60
CA SER A 30 19.93 -23.50 -31.21
C SER A 30 20.94 -23.16 -32.31
N SER A 31 21.51 -21.94 -32.32
CA SER A 31 22.56 -21.59 -33.29
C SER A 31 23.74 -22.56 -33.23
N LYS A 32 24.11 -23.00 -32.02
CA LYS A 32 25.16 -23.99 -31.80
C LYS A 32 24.79 -25.36 -32.37
N ASP A 33 23.55 -25.81 -32.18
CA ASP A 33 23.08 -27.08 -32.75
C ASP A 33 23.12 -27.02 -34.29
N PHE A 34 22.63 -25.91 -34.86
CA PHE A 34 22.55 -25.70 -36.30
C PHE A 34 23.93 -25.68 -36.96
N TYR A 35 24.87 -24.89 -36.45
CA TYR A 35 26.21 -24.82 -37.02
C TYR A 35 27.04 -26.09 -36.79
N LYS A 36 26.72 -26.88 -35.75
CA LYS A 36 27.41 -28.13 -35.45
C LYS A 36 26.91 -29.29 -36.32
N GLN A 37 25.60 -29.33 -36.61
CA GLN A 37 24.95 -30.47 -37.25
C GLN A 37 24.66 -30.25 -38.74
N THR A 38 24.80 -29.01 -39.22
CA THR A 38 24.71 -28.69 -40.65
C THR A 38 26.07 -28.29 -41.20
N ASN A 39 26.25 -28.39 -42.51
CA ASN A 39 27.43 -27.84 -43.20
C ASN A 39 27.32 -26.31 -43.45
N ILE A 40 26.32 -25.65 -42.85
CA ILE A 40 26.09 -24.21 -43.04
C ILE A 40 26.89 -23.45 -41.98
N LYS A 41 27.86 -22.66 -42.45
CA LYS A 41 28.64 -21.75 -41.60
C LYS A 41 27.86 -20.49 -41.25
N GLU A 42 28.21 -19.88 -40.11
CA GLU A 42 27.57 -18.67 -39.59
C GLU A 42 27.49 -17.53 -40.60
N HIS A 43 28.57 -17.27 -41.35
CA HIS A 43 28.58 -16.20 -42.35
C HIS A 43 27.53 -16.41 -43.46
N HIS A 44 27.19 -17.66 -43.83
CA HIS A 44 26.12 -17.90 -44.80
C HIS A 44 24.75 -17.46 -44.25
N VAL A 45 24.50 -17.68 -42.95
CA VAL A 45 23.25 -17.24 -42.30
C VAL A 45 23.21 -15.73 -42.17
N ILE A 46 24.32 -15.09 -41.80
CA ILE A 46 24.41 -13.63 -41.69
C ILE A 46 24.16 -12.95 -43.04
N THR A 47 24.70 -13.48 -44.14
CA THR A 47 24.50 -12.93 -45.48
C THR A 47 23.02 -12.85 -45.89
N HIS A 48 22.21 -13.86 -45.53
CA HIS A 48 20.81 -13.96 -45.98
C HIS A 48 19.77 -13.47 -44.95
N PHE A 49 20.11 -13.53 -43.66
CA PHE A 49 19.16 -13.26 -42.57
C PHE A 49 19.66 -12.19 -41.60
N LEU A 50 20.87 -11.64 -41.75
CA LEU A 50 21.58 -10.75 -40.81
C LEU A 50 21.95 -11.43 -39.48
N PHE A 51 21.03 -12.17 -38.86
CA PHE A 51 21.25 -12.90 -37.60
C PHE A 51 20.52 -14.25 -37.62
N TYR A 52 21.05 -15.24 -36.88
CA TYR A 52 20.38 -16.54 -36.73
C TYR A 52 18.97 -16.41 -36.13
N SER A 53 18.73 -15.43 -35.26
CA SER A 53 17.39 -15.15 -34.72
C SER A 53 16.37 -14.78 -35.80
N ASN A 54 16.81 -14.16 -36.90
CA ASN A 54 15.93 -13.77 -37.99
C ASN A 54 15.58 -14.99 -38.86
N LEU A 55 16.51 -15.95 -39.03
CA LEU A 55 16.19 -17.26 -39.62
C LEU A 55 15.13 -17.99 -38.80
N VAL A 56 15.29 -18.03 -37.48
CA VAL A 56 14.32 -18.66 -36.56
C VAL A 56 12.92 -18.04 -36.73
N GLU A 57 12.82 -16.71 -36.75
CA GLU A 57 11.55 -16.00 -36.93
C GLU A 57 10.93 -16.26 -38.31
N GLU A 58 11.74 -16.26 -39.37
CA GLU A 58 11.23 -16.50 -40.73
C GLU A 58 10.78 -17.96 -40.95
N MET A 59 11.21 -18.88 -40.08
CA MET A 59 10.73 -20.26 -40.01
C MET A 59 9.48 -20.43 -39.13
N GLY A 60 8.93 -19.32 -38.63
CA GLY A 60 7.74 -19.31 -37.76
C GLY A 60 8.03 -19.71 -36.32
N ASP A 61 9.31 -19.79 -35.92
CA ASP A 61 9.72 -20.14 -34.56
C ASP A 61 9.97 -18.90 -33.70
N ILE A 62 9.86 -19.08 -32.39
CA ILE A 62 10.02 -17.99 -31.43
C ILE A 62 11.51 -17.70 -31.24
N ARG A 63 11.91 -16.43 -31.41
CA ARG A 63 13.28 -15.98 -31.15
C ARG A 63 13.65 -16.28 -29.69
N LYS A 64 14.59 -17.20 -29.48
CA LYS A 64 15.21 -17.41 -28.17
C LYS A 64 16.16 -16.24 -27.90
N SER A 65 15.74 -15.30 -27.06
CA SER A 65 16.64 -14.28 -26.53
C SER A 65 17.73 -14.96 -25.69
N PHE A 66 19.00 -14.77 -26.09
CA PHE A 66 20.16 -15.31 -25.38
C PHE A 66 20.06 -15.03 -23.87
N GLY A 67 20.16 -16.10 -23.06
CA GLY A 67 20.34 -15.99 -21.62
C GLY A 67 19.08 -15.78 -20.76
N GLN A 68 17.87 -15.93 -21.30
CA GLN A 68 16.67 -16.03 -20.47
C GLN A 68 16.21 -17.49 -20.42
N GLU A 69 16.46 -18.16 -19.30
CA GLU A 69 15.65 -19.31 -18.89
C GLU A 69 14.18 -18.82 -18.88
N ASP A 70 13.31 -19.53 -19.60
CA ASP A 70 11.91 -19.13 -19.79
C ASP A 70 11.10 -19.55 -18.57
N TYR A 71 11.25 -18.75 -17.51
CA TYR A 71 10.51 -18.91 -16.27
C TYR A 71 9.06 -18.48 -16.49
N GLY A 72 8.11 -19.34 -16.13
CA GLY A 72 6.69 -18.93 -16.06
C GLY A 72 6.48 -17.89 -14.96
N ASP A 73 5.42 -17.07 -15.07
CA ASP A 73 5.15 -16.01 -14.07
C ASP A 73 5.00 -16.59 -12.66
N GLU A 74 4.41 -17.77 -12.51
CA GLU A 74 4.31 -18.47 -11.22
C GLU A 74 5.68 -18.85 -10.66
N GLU A 75 6.61 -19.26 -11.51
CA GLU A 75 7.96 -19.66 -11.10
C GLU A 75 8.79 -18.48 -10.61
N TYR A 76 8.59 -17.27 -11.17
CA TYR A 76 9.14 -16.03 -10.59
C TYR A 76 8.63 -15.86 -9.14
N TRP A 77 7.31 -15.92 -8.95
CA TRP A 77 6.75 -15.67 -7.63
C TRP A 77 7.09 -16.74 -6.61
N GLU A 78 7.13 -18.01 -7.01
CA GLU A 78 7.56 -19.10 -6.13
C GLU A 78 8.99 -18.91 -5.65
N ASN A 79 9.92 -18.61 -6.55
CA ASN A 79 11.30 -18.35 -6.19
C ASN A 79 11.43 -17.15 -5.25
N TYR A 80 10.63 -16.10 -5.48
CA TYR A 80 10.60 -14.92 -4.61
C TYR A 80 10.05 -15.23 -3.21
N GLY A 81 8.89 -15.87 -3.14
CA GLY A 81 8.24 -16.24 -1.88
C GLY A 81 9.06 -17.24 -1.07
N ASN A 82 9.69 -18.22 -1.72
CA ASN A 82 10.54 -19.20 -1.06
C ASN A 82 11.78 -18.56 -0.43
N LEU A 83 12.36 -17.53 -1.06
CA LEU A 83 13.45 -16.79 -0.43
C LEU A 83 12.95 -16.02 0.81
N ILE A 84 11.78 -15.38 0.75
CA ILE A 84 11.18 -14.71 1.92
C ILE A 84 10.96 -15.71 3.06
N ARG A 85 10.42 -16.91 2.77
CA ARG A 85 10.29 -17.99 3.76
C ARG A 85 11.62 -18.30 4.42
N LYS A 86 12.67 -18.42 3.62
CA LYS A 86 14.01 -18.79 4.07
C LYS A 86 14.66 -17.71 4.94
N ILE A 87 14.56 -16.44 4.56
CA ILE A 87 15.27 -15.34 5.25
C ILE A 87 14.39 -14.57 6.25
N ARG A 88 13.10 -14.90 6.31
CA ARG A 88 12.08 -14.31 7.18
C ARG A 88 11.89 -12.79 7.05
N LYS A 89 12.23 -12.23 5.89
CA LYS A 89 12.05 -10.80 5.53
C LYS A 89 12.03 -10.61 4.02
N THR A 90 11.69 -9.41 3.57
CA THR A 90 11.78 -9.05 2.13
C THR A 90 13.23 -8.98 1.66
N PRO A 91 13.60 -9.69 0.58
CA PRO A 91 14.98 -9.74 0.10
C PRO A 91 15.40 -8.43 -0.56
N THR A 92 16.52 -7.88 -0.11
CA THR A 92 17.25 -6.83 -0.81
C THR A 92 17.92 -7.38 -2.07
N ALA A 93 18.30 -6.49 -3.00
CA ALA A 93 19.03 -6.89 -4.19
C ALA A 93 20.38 -7.58 -3.87
N ALA A 94 21.02 -7.20 -2.76
CA ALA A 94 22.24 -7.83 -2.27
C ALA A 94 21.97 -9.26 -1.79
N GLU A 95 20.91 -9.48 -1.03
CA GLU A 95 20.52 -10.80 -0.53
C GLU A 95 20.12 -11.74 -1.66
N TRP A 96 19.34 -11.26 -2.63
CA TRP A 96 18.98 -12.06 -3.81
C TRP A 96 20.22 -12.60 -4.56
N ARG A 97 21.26 -11.76 -4.70
CA ARG A 97 22.54 -12.17 -5.30
C ARG A 97 23.34 -13.10 -4.38
N PHE A 98 23.38 -12.80 -3.09
CA PHE A 98 24.08 -13.62 -2.09
C PHE A 98 23.57 -15.05 -2.05
N TYR A 99 22.24 -15.22 -2.10
CA TYR A 99 21.60 -16.54 -2.15
C TYR A 99 21.59 -17.19 -3.54
N LYS A 100 22.24 -16.56 -4.55
CA LYS A 100 22.32 -17.02 -5.94
C LYS A 100 20.95 -17.39 -6.52
N CYS A 101 19.93 -16.59 -6.17
CA CYS A 101 18.57 -16.85 -6.59
C CYS A 101 18.41 -16.64 -8.09
N LYS A 102 17.63 -17.53 -8.70
CA LYS A 102 17.11 -17.39 -10.04
C LYS A 102 15.58 -17.23 -9.97
N PRO A 103 14.94 -16.48 -10.87
CA PRO A 103 15.53 -15.67 -11.96
C PRO A 103 16.39 -14.50 -11.45
N LEU A 104 17.23 -13.94 -12.32
CA LEU A 104 18.04 -12.77 -11.97
C LEU A 104 17.15 -11.53 -11.76
N ILE A 105 17.60 -10.58 -10.93
CA ILE A 105 16.91 -9.29 -10.71
C ILE A 105 16.60 -8.58 -12.03
N SER A 106 17.54 -8.59 -12.98
CA SER A 106 17.34 -8.01 -14.30
C SER A 106 16.21 -8.69 -15.07
N SER A 107 16.01 -9.99 -14.88
CA SER A 107 14.89 -10.73 -15.47
C SER A 107 13.54 -10.30 -14.87
N TYR A 108 13.46 -10.09 -13.54
CA TYR A 108 12.25 -9.54 -12.91
C TYR A 108 11.92 -8.15 -13.43
N ILE A 109 12.91 -7.26 -13.48
CA ILE A 109 12.73 -5.88 -13.94
C ILE A 109 12.25 -5.87 -15.39
N LYS A 110 12.84 -6.71 -16.25
CA LYS A 110 12.45 -6.83 -17.66
C LYS A 110 11.07 -7.46 -17.83
N ARG A 111 10.73 -8.48 -17.06
CA ARG A 111 9.46 -9.23 -17.18
C ARG A 111 8.26 -8.43 -16.68
N PHE A 112 8.41 -7.76 -15.54
CA PHE A 112 7.31 -7.02 -14.91
C PHE A 112 7.35 -5.52 -15.18
N GLU A 113 8.36 -5.02 -15.88
CA GLU A 113 8.57 -3.59 -16.20
C GLU A 113 8.56 -2.67 -14.97
N LYS A 114 9.10 -3.19 -13.86
CA LYS A 114 9.03 -2.56 -12.53
C LYS A 114 10.38 -2.60 -11.84
N LYS A 115 10.65 -1.60 -10.99
CA LYS A 115 11.90 -1.57 -10.22
C LYS A 115 11.93 -2.71 -9.20
N TRP A 116 13.11 -3.16 -8.82
CA TRP A 116 13.27 -4.20 -7.78
C TRP A 116 12.56 -3.83 -6.46
N SER A 117 12.51 -2.54 -6.13
CA SER A 117 11.79 -2.01 -4.96
C SER A 117 10.27 -2.20 -5.02
N GLU A 118 9.69 -2.41 -6.21
CA GLU A 118 8.25 -2.58 -6.45
C GLU A 118 7.84 -4.07 -6.50
N ILE A 119 8.79 -4.98 -6.69
CA ILE A 119 8.57 -6.45 -6.71
C ILE A 119 7.85 -6.98 -5.46
N PRO A 120 8.15 -6.52 -4.23
CA PRO A 120 7.42 -6.97 -3.04
C PRO A 120 5.91 -6.69 -3.14
N SER A 121 5.52 -5.55 -3.72
CA SER A 121 4.11 -5.19 -3.91
C SER A 121 3.42 -6.04 -4.98
N LEU A 122 4.13 -6.35 -6.08
CA LEU A 122 3.63 -7.24 -7.12
C LEU A 122 3.42 -8.66 -6.59
N PHE A 123 4.36 -9.15 -5.79
CA PHE A 123 4.24 -10.45 -5.13
C PHE A 123 3.02 -10.51 -4.19
N LEU A 124 2.75 -9.44 -3.43
CA LEU A 124 1.56 -9.37 -2.58
C LEU A 124 0.25 -9.43 -3.38
N ASN A 125 0.21 -8.81 -4.56
CA ASN A 125 -0.95 -8.92 -5.47
C ASN A 125 -1.13 -10.36 -5.97
N TYR A 126 -0.04 -11.02 -6.36
CA TYR A 126 -0.06 -12.43 -6.75
C TYR A 126 -0.52 -13.36 -5.61
N ALA A 127 -0.08 -13.10 -4.38
CA ALA A 127 -0.35 -13.93 -3.21
C ALA A 127 -1.74 -13.71 -2.57
N LYS A 128 -2.49 -12.68 -3.01
CA LYS A 128 -3.72 -12.21 -2.34
C LYS A 128 -4.81 -13.29 -2.20
N ASP A 129 -4.98 -14.10 -3.24
CA ASP A 129 -6.04 -15.12 -3.31
C ASP A 129 -5.50 -16.56 -3.18
N LYS A 130 -4.24 -16.71 -2.74
CA LYS A 130 -3.51 -17.97 -2.69
C LYS A 130 -3.14 -18.35 -1.24
N PRO A 131 -3.90 -19.26 -0.58
CA PRO A 131 -3.74 -19.59 0.84
C PRO A 131 -2.34 -20.09 1.22
N GLU A 132 -1.65 -20.71 0.28
CA GLU A 132 -0.32 -21.26 0.48
C GLU A 132 0.72 -20.19 0.81
N TRP A 133 0.48 -18.89 0.55
CA TRP A 133 1.42 -17.79 0.83
C TRP A 133 1.11 -16.97 2.09
N LEU A 134 0.05 -17.32 2.82
CA LEU A 134 -0.39 -16.58 4.02
C LEU A 134 0.69 -16.48 5.11
N ASP A 135 1.60 -17.45 5.15
CA ASP A 135 2.69 -17.53 6.13
C ASP A 135 3.75 -16.43 5.95
N ILE A 136 3.92 -15.90 4.74
CA ILE A 136 4.97 -14.90 4.44
C ILE A 136 4.47 -13.49 4.17
N ILE A 137 3.17 -13.30 3.92
CA ILE A 137 2.56 -11.96 3.80
C ILE A 137 2.88 -11.05 5.01
N PRO A 138 2.93 -11.55 6.27
CA PRO A 138 3.33 -10.74 7.42
C PRO A 138 4.78 -10.23 7.36
N LEU A 139 5.67 -10.93 6.64
CA LEU A 139 7.11 -10.66 6.56
C LEU A 139 7.49 -9.60 5.51
N ILE A 140 6.52 -9.17 4.71
CA ILE A 140 6.69 -8.09 3.73
C ILE A 140 6.34 -6.76 4.42
N PRO A 141 7.20 -5.72 4.34
CA PRO A 141 6.98 -4.44 4.98
C PRO A 141 5.59 -3.88 4.69
N SER A 142 4.91 -3.39 5.73
CA SER A 142 3.57 -2.83 5.62
C SER A 142 3.47 -1.66 4.65
N ALA A 143 4.54 -0.87 4.46
CA ALA A 143 4.63 0.20 3.47
C ALA A 143 4.56 -0.29 2.00
N LEU A 144 4.78 -1.58 1.75
CA LEU A 144 4.71 -2.21 0.41
C LEU A 144 3.39 -2.95 0.18
N LYS A 145 2.59 -3.12 1.24
CA LYS A 145 1.19 -3.61 1.18
C LYS A 145 0.23 -2.56 0.60
N GLU A 146 0.67 -1.31 0.48
CA GLU A 146 -0.13 -0.18 -0.02
C GLU A 146 -0.37 -0.19 -1.55
N ASN A 147 0.26 -1.09 -2.32
CA ASN A 147 0.04 -1.26 -3.78
C ASN A 147 -0.78 -2.49 -4.16
N VAL A 148 -1.30 -3.22 -3.16
CA VAL A 148 -2.56 -3.93 -3.39
C VAL A 148 -3.60 -2.83 -3.43
N GLN A 149 -4.29 -2.65 -4.57
CA GLN A 149 -5.64 -2.11 -4.50
C GLN A 149 -6.39 -3.05 -3.56
N VAL A 150 -6.35 -2.70 -2.27
CA VAL A 150 -7.29 -3.21 -1.30
C VAL A 150 -8.62 -2.91 -1.98
N PRO A 151 -9.41 -3.95 -2.29
CA PRO A 151 -10.71 -3.73 -2.90
C PRO A 151 -11.36 -2.70 -2.01
N ILE A 152 -11.76 -1.55 -2.60
CA ILE A 152 -12.42 -0.41 -1.93
C ILE A 152 -12.78 -0.86 -0.53
N ILE A 153 -11.95 -0.56 0.48
CA ILE A 153 -12.33 -0.90 1.85
C ILE A 153 -13.66 -0.20 1.94
N ASN A 154 -14.70 -1.02 2.03
CA ASN A 154 -16.05 -0.57 2.00
C ASN A 154 -16.11 0.63 2.95
N ASN A 155 -16.25 1.84 2.39
CA ASN A 155 -16.68 3.02 3.13
C ASN A 155 -18.14 2.81 3.59
N SER A 156 -18.60 1.57 3.71
CA SER A 156 -19.82 1.15 4.34
C SER A 156 -19.46 0.70 5.75
N LEU A 157 -19.98 1.44 6.71
CA LEU A 157 -20.08 1.01 8.08
C LEU A 157 -20.81 -0.36 8.14
N GLU A 158 -20.27 -1.32 8.89
CA GLU A 158 -20.89 -2.65 9.03
C GLU A 158 -22.35 -2.51 9.49
N PHE A 159 -23.24 -3.39 8.99
CA PHE A 159 -24.67 -3.30 9.25
C PHE A 159 -25.01 -3.18 10.75
N LYS A 160 -24.30 -3.96 11.59
CA LYS A 160 -24.45 -3.97 13.06
C LYS A 160 -24.29 -2.58 13.70
N TYR A 161 -23.49 -1.70 13.11
CA TYR A 161 -23.28 -0.32 13.56
C TYR A 161 -24.22 0.67 12.85
N SER A 162 -24.49 0.45 11.55
CA SER A 162 -25.27 1.37 10.72
C SER A 162 -26.67 1.66 11.26
N GLN A 163 -27.32 0.66 11.87
CA GLN A 163 -28.67 0.78 12.46
C GLN A 163 -28.75 1.76 13.64
N PHE A 164 -27.62 2.08 14.26
CA PHE A 164 -27.55 3.00 15.41
C PHE A 164 -27.07 4.41 15.02
N ILE A 165 -26.81 4.67 13.74
CA ILE A 165 -26.37 5.98 13.29
C ILE A 165 -27.58 6.90 13.07
N PRO A 166 -27.65 8.06 13.74
CA PRO A 166 -28.72 9.03 13.52
C PRO A 166 -28.76 9.51 12.05
N PRO A 167 -29.95 9.75 11.46
CA PRO A 167 -30.08 10.16 10.06
C PRO A 167 -29.29 11.43 9.69
N ILE A 168 -29.09 12.35 10.64
CA ILE A 168 -28.30 13.58 10.46
C ILE A 168 -26.81 13.30 10.11
N LEU A 169 -26.32 12.08 10.38
CA LEU A 169 -24.96 11.62 10.08
C LEU A 169 -24.89 10.63 8.90
N SER A 170 -26.00 10.42 8.17
CA SER A 170 -26.08 9.41 7.09
C SER A 170 -25.09 9.63 5.94
N ASP A 171 -24.74 10.88 5.66
CA ASP A 171 -23.78 11.32 4.65
C ASP A 171 -22.37 11.54 5.22
N PHE A 172 -22.11 11.25 6.50
CA PHE A 172 -20.86 11.59 7.18
C PHE A 172 -19.63 11.00 6.48
N LEU A 173 -19.71 9.75 6.02
CA LEU A 173 -18.63 9.09 5.29
C LEU A 173 -18.44 9.70 3.90
N THR A 174 -19.51 10.13 3.25
CA THR A 174 -19.45 10.86 1.97
C THR A 174 -18.77 12.22 2.16
N LEU A 175 -19.13 12.94 3.22
CA LEU A 175 -18.51 14.23 3.56
C LEU A 175 -17.02 14.09 3.87
N SER A 176 -16.61 12.98 4.51
CA SER A 176 -15.18 12.74 4.82
C SER A 176 -14.28 12.65 3.58
N THR A 177 -14.84 12.41 2.39
CA THR A 177 -14.09 12.33 1.13
C THR A 177 -14.28 13.54 0.22
N SER A 178 -15.10 14.52 0.62
CA SER A 178 -15.51 15.65 -0.20
C SER A 178 -14.82 16.94 0.26
N GLU A 179 -13.71 17.32 -0.38
CA GLU A 179 -12.96 18.54 -0.04
C GLU A 179 -13.82 19.82 -0.14
N GLU A 180 -14.70 19.88 -1.14
CA GLU A 180 -15.65 21.00 -1.33
C GLU A 180 -16.65 21.16 -0.16
N LYS A 181 -16.83 20.11 0.64
CA LYS A 181 -17.74 20.07 1.79
C LYS A 181 -16.99 19.90 3.11
N SER A 182 -15.71 20.31 3.17
CA SER A 182 -14.89 20.14 4.37
C SER A 182 -15.51 20.78 5.61
N THR A 183 -16.13 21.96 5.47
CA THR A 183 -16.79 22.65 6.58
C THR A 183 -17.99 21.86 7.12
N GLU A 184 -18.76 21.19 6.26
CA GLU A 184 -19.85 20.33 6.72
C GLU A 184 -19.32 19.07 7.41
N PHE A 185 -18.21 18.53 6.93
CA PHE A 185 -17.52 17.43 7.61
C PHE A 185 -17.02 17.84 9.00
N GLU A 186 -16.33 18.97 9.13
CA GLU A 186 -15.87 19.56 10.40
C GLU A 186 -17.03 19.70 11.39
N ARG A 187 -18.16 20.29 10.95
CA ARG A 187 -19.36 20.45 11.78
C ARG A 187 -19.92 19.11 12.26
N LYS A 188 -19.95 18.08 11.41
CA LYS A 188 -20.47 16.75 11.79
C LYS A 188 -19.50 15.98 12.68
N VAL A 189 -18.19 16.16 12.53
CA VAL A 189 -17.22 15.62 13.50
C VAL A 189 -17.52 16.18 14.88
N ASN A 190 -17.69 17.50 15.00
CA ASN A 190 -18.03 18.14 16.27
C ASN A 190 -19.38 17.68 16.82
N LEU A 191 -20.39 17.49 15.96
CA LEU A 191 -21.68 16.92 16.35
C LEU A 191 -21.53 15.51 16.92
N ILE A 192 -20.68 14.66 16.35
CA ILE A 192 -20.41 13.32 16.89
C ILE A 192 -19.85 13.42 18.32
N PHE A 193 -18.91 14.34 18.57
CA PHE A 193 -18.38 14.54 19.93
C PHE A 193 -19.46 15.02 20.91
N GLN A 194 -20.39 15.89 20.48
CA GLN A 194 -21.55 16.25 21.30
C GLN A 194 -22.42 15.02 21.62
N MET A 195 -22.71 14.17 20.62
CA MET A 195 -23.48 12.94 20.80
C MET A 195 -22.76 11.90 21.68
N LEU A 196 -21.43 11.90 21.70
CA LEU A 196 -20.63 11.09 22.63
C LEU A 196 -20.74 11.59 24.08
N GLY A 197 -21.21 12.83 24.29
CA GLY A 197 -21.45 13.44 25.59
C GLY A 197 -20.49 14.58 25.95
N PHE A 198 -19.63 15.02 25.03
CA PHE A 198 -18.69 16.11 25.29
C PHE A 198 -19.36 17.49 25.18
N GLU A 199 -18.83 18.46 25.92
CA GLU A 199 -19.11 19.88 25.69
C GLU A 199 -18.21 20.40 24.56
N VAL A 200 -18.78 20.70 23.39
CA VAL A 200 -18.00 21.03 22.19
C VAL A 200 -18.10 22.51 21.84
N HIS A 201 -16.94 23.14 21.64
CA HIS A 201 -16.81 24.48 21.10
C HIS A 201 -16.33 24.40 19.64
N ASN A 202 -17.09 25.00 18.73
CA ASN A 202 -16.75 25.05 17.30
C ASN A 202 -15.93 26.30 17.00
N TYR A 203 -14.79 26.14 16.35
CA TYR A 203 -14.05 27.27 15.77
C TYR A 203 -14.23 27.17 14.26
N GLY A 204 -15.11 28.01 13.72
CA GLY A 204 -15.35 28.04 12.28
C GLY A 204 -14.16 28.57 11.48
N GLN A 205 -14.19 28.36 10.16
CA GLN A 205 -13.25 28.97 9.23
C GLN A 205 -13.17 30.50 9.42
N GLY A 206 -11.97 31.06 9.28
CA GLY A 206 -11.74 32.51 9.33
C GLY A 206 -11.43 33.09 10.72
N THR A 207 -11.40 32.28 11.78
CA THR A 207 -11.10 32.74 13.15
C THR A 207 -9.60 32.70 13.53
N GLY A 208 -8.73 32.39 12.57
CA GLY A 208 -7.27 32.30 12.75
C GLY A 208 -6.74 30.86 12.70
N ARG A 209 -5.57 30.63 13.31
CA ARG A 209 -4.99 29.28 13.48
C ARG A 209 -5.66 28.64 14.71
N ASN A 210 -6.83 28.06 14.51
CA ASN A 210 -7.57 27.31 15.53
C ASN A 210 -7.76 25.85 15.07
N PRO A 211 -7.96 24.91 16.02
CA PRO A 211 -8.52 23.59 15.69
C PRO A 211 -9.95 23.75 15.18
N ASP A 212 -10.51 22.76 14.49
CA ASP A 212 -11.90 22.82 14.01
C ASP A 212 -12.92 22.68 15.16
N GLY A 213 -12.50 22.02 16.25
CA GLY A 213 -13.30 21.92 17.46
C GLY A 213 -12.48 21.65 18.71
N ILE A 214 -13.06 21.98 19.86
CA ILE A 214 -12.54 21.58 21.18
C ILE A 214 -13.65 20.87 21.93
N ALA A 215 -13.47 19.57 22.17
CA ALA A 215 -14.39 18.75 22.96
C ALA A 215 -13.87 18.62 24.39
N LYS A 216 -14.68 19.03 25.37
CA LYS A 216 -14.34 19.07 26.79
C LYS A 216 -15.13 18.01 27.55
N ALA A 217 -14.42 17.28 28.40
CA ALA A 217 -14.99 16.36 29.36
C ALA A 217 -14.72 16.92 30.77
N THR A 218 -15.43 17.99 31.12
CA THR A 218 -15.18 18.80 32.33
C THR A 218 -15.18 17.99 33.61
N GLN A 219 -16.09 17.01 33.73
CA GLN A 219 -16.17 16.10 34.87
C GLN A 219 -14.91 15.23 35.06
N PHE A 220 -14.14 15.00 33.98
CA PHE A 220 -12.98 14.12 33.96
C PHE A 220 -11.67 14.89 33.73
N GLY A 221 -11.70 16.22 33.73
CA GLY A 221 -10.50 17.06 33.66
C GLY A 221 -9.70 16.92 32.37
N TYR A 222 -10.32 16.53 31.25
CA TYR A 222 -9.62 16.42 29.97
C TYR A 222 -10.35 17.11 28.81
N ALA A 223 -9.59 17.44 27.78
CA ALA A 223 -10.09 18.03 26.54
C ALA A 223 -9.42 17.41 25.31
N ILE A 224 -10.09 17.49 24.17
CA ILE A 224 -9.62 17.02 22.87
C ILE A 224 -9.66 18.19 21.90
N LEU A 225 -8.50 18.53 21.35
CA LEU A 225 -8.39 19.42 20.20
C LEU A 225 -8.63 18.59 18.94
N ILE A 226 -9.57 19.00 18.11
CA ILE A 226 -10.07 18.23 16.95
C ILE A 226 -9.72 18.97 15.67
N ASP A 227 -9.12 18.27 14.71
CA ASP A 227 -8.91 18.75 13.34
C ASP A 227 -9.47 17.70 12.36
N ALA A 228 -10.38 18.10 11.49
CA ALA A 228 -11.10 17.26 10.55
C ALA A 228 -10.61 17.53 9.12
N LYS A 229 -10.13 16.49 8.45
CA LYS A 229 -9.61 16.56 7.09
C LYS A 229 -10.50 15.78 6.14
N ALA A 230 -11.35 16.47 5.40
CA ALA A 230 -12.05 15.88 4.28
C ALA A 230 -11.08 15.70 3.10
N ARG A 231 -10.81 14.46 2.69
CA ARG A 231 -9.90 14.12 1.59
C ARG A 231 -10.39 12.87 0.86
N LYS A 232 -10.41 12.92 -0.47
CA LYS A 232 -10.72 11.75 -1.30
C LYS A 232 -9.58 10.73 -1.27
N GLU A 233 -8.35 11.23 -1.27
CA GLU A 233 -7.13 10.43 -1.14
C GLU A 233 -6.71 10.29 0.32
N THR A 234 -5.72 9.44 0.59
CA THR A 234 -5.19 9.23 1.93
C THR A 234 -4.54 10.52 2.47
N TYR A 235 -4.92 10.91 3.68
CA TYR A 235 -4.30 12.07 4.32
C TYR A 235 -2.90 11.72 4.84
N GLN A 236 -1.93 12.58 4.57
CA GLN A 236 -0.56 12.45 5.04
C GLN A 236 -0.22 13.60 5.99
N ILE A 237 0.21 13.26 7.20
CA ILE A 237 0.72 14.23 8.18
C ILE A 237 2.14 14.71 7.80
N GLY A 238 2.44 15.99 8.05
CA GLY A 238 3.76 16.59 7.78
C GLY A 238 3.71 17.97 7.15
N THR A 239 2.67 18.29 6.39
CA THR A 239 2.55 19.59 5.71
C THR A 239 2.05 20.70 6.63
N GLU A 240 1.28 20.34 7.67
CA GLU A 240 0.59 21.27 8.56
C GLU A 240 1.13 21.27 10.00
N ASP A 241 2.23 20.55 10.28
CA ASP A 241 2.78 20.35 11.63
C ASP A 241 2.96 21.66 12.39
N ARG A 242 3.50 22.69 11.72
CA ARG A 242 3.69 24.02 12.33
C ARG A 242 2.36 24.65 12.76
N LYS A 243 1.32 24.55 11.93
CA LYS A 243 -0.02 25.08 12.23
C LYS A 243 -0.58 24.37 13.47
N PHE A 244 -0.46 23.04 13.51
CA PHE A 244 -0.90 22.22 14.65
C PHE A 244 -0.18 22.60 15.94
N ILE A 245 1.15 22.65 15.91
CA ILE A 245 1.98 23.01 17.07
C ILE A 245 1.58 24.37 17.64
N GLU A 246 1.36 25.37 16.77
CA GLU A 246 1.02 26.72 17.20
C GLU A 246 -0.31 26.77 17.96
N TYR A 247 -1.41 26.26 17.40
CA TYR A 247 -2.69 26.34 18.11
C TYR A 247 -2.76 25.40 19.31
N ILE A 248 -2.05 24.27 19.30
CA ILE A 248 -1.94 23.41 20.48
C ILE A 248 -1.33 24.22 21.62
N LYS A 249 -0.19 24.89 21.38
CA LYS A 249 0.46 25.77 22.37
C LYS A 249 -0.45 26.92 22.83
N THR A 250 -1.23 27.50 21.92
CA THR A 250 -2.19 28.56 22.25
C THR A 250 -3.29 28.07 23.19
N HIS A 251 -3.88 26.89 22.93
CA HIS A 251 -5.05 26.42 23.65
C HIS A 251 -4.74 25.66 24.95
N ILE A 252 -3.58 25.00 25.07
CA ILE A 252 -3.17 24.26 26.28
C ILE A 252 -3.28 25.13 27.54
N ASN A 253 -2.74 26.35 27.50
CA ASN A 253 -2.69 27.21 28.69
C ASN A 253 -4.09 27.61 29.16
N THR A 254 -4.99 27.89 28.21
CA THR A 254 -6.38 28.24 28.49
C THR A 254 -7.13 27.04 29.05
N LEU A 255 -6.93 25.85 28.46
CA LEU A 255 -7.56 24.60 28.90
C LEU A 255 -7.11 24.19 30.31
N ASN A 256 -5.80 24.29 30.59
CA ASN A 256 -5.25 24.00 31.91
C ASN A 256 -5.85 24.92 32.99
N ARG A 257 -5.97 26.23 32.71
CA ARG A 257 -6.61 27.18 33.63
C ARG A 257 -8.10 26.90 33.85
N ALA A 258 -8.77 26.31 32.85
CA ALA A 258 -10.16 25.88 32.93
C ALA A 258 -10.33 24.51 33.61
N GLY A 259 -9.27 23.90 34.13
CA GLY A 259 -9.32 22.62 34.85
C GLY A 259 -9.16 21.38 33.97
N HIS A 260 -8.81 21.53 32.69
CA HIS A 260 -8.52 20.41 31.79
C HIS A 260 -7.00 20.18 31.74
N SER A 261 -6.47 19.44 32.72
CA SER A 261 -5.03 19.17 32.83
C SER A 261 -4.51 18.15 31.81
N ILE A 262 -5.41 17.36 31.22
CA ILE A 262 -5.09 16.38 30.18
C ILE A 262 -5.65 16.88 28.85
N VAL A 263 -4.79 17.06 27.86
CA VAL A 263 -5.20 17.52 26.53
C VAL A 263 -4.70 16.51 25.49
N TYR A 264 -5.62 16.06 24.63
CA TYR A 264 -5.32 15.21 23.48
C TYR A 264 -5.44 16.02 22.20
N PHE A 265 -4.69 15.62 21.16
CA PHE A 265 -4.87 16.14 19.82
C PHE A 265 -5.32 15.03 18.88
N LEU A 266 -6.45 15.22 18.22
CA LEU A 266 -7.10 14.24 17.36
C LEU A 266 -7.25 14.79 15.95
N ILE A 267 -6.80 14.00 14.97
CA ILE A 267 -7.05 14.25 13.56
C ILE A 267 -8.05 13.20 13.05
N VAL A 268 -9.13 13.66 12.41
CA VAL A 268 -10.18 12.83 11.83
C VAL A 268 -10.14 12.95 10.31
N SER A 269 -10.07 11.84 9.58
CA SER A 269 -10.05 11.81 8.11
C SER A 269 -10.79 10.59 7.58
N SER A 270 -11.11 10.57 6.29
CA SER A 270 -11.61 9.35 5.60
C SER A 270 -10.60 8.20 5.72
N ASN A 271 -9.33 8.49 5.47
CA ASN A 271 -8.23 7.54 5.55
C ASN A 271 -6.90 8.27 5.78
N PHE A 272 -5.89 7.53 6.24
CA PHE A 272 -4.53 8.03 6.47
C PHE A 272 -3.54 7.19 5.69
N LYS A 273 -2.53 7.85 5.14
CA LYS A 273 -1.31 7.15 4.72
C LYS A 273 -0.56 6.73 5.99
N SER A 274 0.30 5.71 5.90
CA SER A 274 1.24 5.37 6.97
C SER A 274 1.81 6.67 7.56
N ALA A 275 1.46 6.94 8.82
CA ALA A 275 1.77 8.22 9.43
C ALA A 275 3.29 8.39 9.48
N SER A 276 3.78 9.57 9.11
CA SER A 276 5.19 9.88 9.28
C SER A 276 5.49 9.91 10.78
N ASP A 277 6.19 8.88 11.27
CA ASP A 277 6.69 8.83 12.65
C ASP A 277 7.44 10.12 13.02
N ILE A 278 8.07 10.78 12.05
CA ILE A 278 8.80 12.04 12.24
C ILE A 278 7.84 13.16 12.64
N SER A 279 6.73 13.34 11.94
CA SER A 279 5.77 14.42 12.20
C SER A 279 5.05 14.24 13.52
N LEU A 280 4.60 13.01 13.82
CA LEU A 280 3.99 12.69 15.11
C LEU A 280 4.95 12.95 16.28
N LYS A 281 6.22 12.52 16.14
CA LYS A 281 7.27 12.78 17.13
C LYS A 281 7.59 14.26 17.26
N ASN A 282 7.54 15.02 16.16
CA ASN A 282 7.78 16.45 16.17
C ASN A 282 6.69 17.20 16.95
N ILE A 283 5.41 16.91 16.67
CA ILE A 283 4.29 17.51 17.41
C ILE A 283 4.39 17.14 18.89
N LEU A 284 4.64 15.87 19.23
CA LEU A 284 4.83 15.43 20.61
C LEU A 284 6.00 16.15 21.29
N ARG A 285 7.15 16.26 20.63
CA ARG A 285 8.34 16.94 21.16
C ARG A 285 8.08 18.41 21.44
N GLU A 286 7.38 19.09 20.54
CA GLU A 286 7.15 20.53 20.61
C GLU A 286 6.02 20.91 21.58
N THR A 287 5.03 20.05 21.75
CA THR A 287 3.79 20.37 22.49
C THR A 287 3.59 19.55 23.75
N GLY A 288 4.29 18.42 23.90
CA GLY A 288 4.04 17.45 24.96
C GLY A 288 2.75 16.64 24.79
N ILE A 289 2.05 16.77 23.65
CA ILE A 289 0.74 16.15 23.42
C ILE A 289 0.82 15.01 22.41
N ASN A 290 0.20 13.89 22.75
CA ASN A 290 -0.01 12.78 21.82
C ASN A 290 -1.00 13.19 20.73
N THR A 291 -0.58 12.95 19.49
CA THR A 291 -1.44 13.09 18.31
C THR A 291 -2.01 11.73 17.94
N THR A 292 -3.32 11.61 17.96
CA THR A 292 -4.06 10.40 17.57
C THR A 292 -4.73 10.64 16.22
N LEU A 293 -4.70 9.63 15.34
CA LEU A 293 -5.34 9.67 14.04
C LEU A 293 -6.47 8.64 14.02
N ILE A 294 -7.70 9.07 13.72
CA ILE A 294 -8.88 8.20 13.68
C ILE A 294 -9.64 8.34 12.37
N THR A 295 -10.05 7.23 11.78
CA THR A 295 -10.85 7.28 10.55
C THR A 295 -12.29 7.68 10.85
N ALA A 296 -12.97 8.29 9.88
CA ALA A 296 -14.39 8.61 9.96
C ALA A 296 -15.24 7.36 10.25
N VAL A 297 -14.89 6.22 9.66
CA VAL A 297 -15.55 4.93 9.91
C VAL A 297 -15.37 4.51 11.37
N SER A 298 -14.14 4.52 11.89
CA SER A 298 -13.85 4.17 13.29
C SER A 298 -14.57 5.08 14.28
N LEU A 299 -14.66 6.38 14.00
CA LEU A 299 -15.40 7.34 14.82
C LEU A 299 -16.91 7.02 14.85
N LEU A 300 -17.51 6.67 13.71
CA LEU A 300 -18.91 6.21 13.66
C LEU A 300 -19.12 4.90 14.43
N LYS A 301 -18.16 3.96 14.40
CA LYS A 301 -18.25 2.72 15.20
C LYS A 301 -18.33 3.02 16.70
N ILE A 302 -17.52 3.97 17.19
CA ILE A 302 -17.56 4.40 18.60
C ILE A 302 -18.92 5.04 18.93
N LEU A 303 -19.42 5.94 18.07
CA LEU A 303 -20.73 6.57 18.28
C LEU A 303 -21.87 5.54 18.28
N ALA A 304 -21.89 4.63 17.30
CA ALA A 304 -22.91 3.58 17.21
C ALA A 304 -22.96 2.76 18.50
N ARG A 305 -21.80 2.37 19.05
CA ARG A 305 -21.75 1.66 20.33
C ARG A 305 -22.17 2.51 21.51
N LYS A 306 -21.87 3.82 21.51
CA LYS A 306 -22.34 4.73 22.57
C LYS A 306 -23.87 4.83 22.56
N ILE A 307 -24.49 4.86 21.38
CA ILE A 307 -25.95 4.91 21.24
C ILE A 307 -26.58 3.57 21.63
N GLU A 308 -26.02 2.45 21.15
CA GLU A 308 -26.50 1.11 21.49
C GLU A 308 -26.35 0.80 22.98
N GLN A 309 -25.24 1.21 23.61
CA GLN A 309 -24.90 0.90 25.00
C GLN A 309 -24.41 2.17 25.75
N PRO A 310 -25.31 3.11 26.10
CA PRO A 310 -24.95 4.42 26.66
C PRO A 310 -24.07 4.37 27.91
N ASN A 311 -24.27 3.36 28.75
CA ASN A 311 -23.57 3.21 30.03
C ASN A 311 -22.19 2.55 29.90
N ASN A 312 -21.91 1.84 28.79
CA ASN A 312 -20.66 1.09 28.63
C ASN A 312 -19.50 1.94 28.10
N LEU A 313 -19.81 3.13 27.56
CA LEU A 313 -18.83 4.08 27.05
C LEU A 313 -18.95 5.44 27.75
N PRO A 314 -18.67 5.53 29.08
CA PRO A 314 -18.54 6.82 29.74
C PRO A 314 -17.33 7.59 29.20
N LEU A 315 -17.33 8.92 29.32
CA LEU A 315 -16.25 9.76 28.80
C LEU A 315 -14.88 9.39 29.41
N ASP A 316 -14.84 9.04 30.71
CA ASP A 316 -13.64 8.52 31.38
C ASP A 316 -12.98 7.38 30.61
N ARG A 317 -13.77 6.46 30.08
CA ARG A 317 -13.28 5.31 29.31
C ARG A 317 -12.90 5.70 27.88
N ILE A 318 -13.65 6.61 27.26
CA ILE A 318 -13.39 7.06 25.89
C ILE A 318 -11.98 7.66 25.75
N LYS A 319 -11.45 8.29 26.81
CA LYS A 319 -10.09 8.86 26.78
C LYS A 319 -9.00 7.83 26.42
N ASP A 320 -9.20 6.56 26.76
CA ASP A 320 -8.20 5.49 26.55
C ASP A 320 -7.88 5.26 25.06
N ILE A 321 -8.85 5.57 24.20
CA ILE A 321 -8.69 5.54 22.74
C ILE A 321 -7.65 6.59 22.30
N PHE A 322 -7.65 7.76 22.94
CA PHE A 322 -6.87 8.93 22.56
C PHE A 322 -5.49 9.01 23.24
N ILE A 323 -5.18 8.08 24.14
CA ILE A 323 -3.84 7.97 24.74
C ILE A 323 -2.82 7.52 23.70
N THR A 324 -3.24 6.71 22.73
CA THR A 324 -2.34 6.10 21.74
C THR A 324 -1.91 7.13 20.70
N GLN A 325 -0.60 7.30 20.54
CA GLN A 325 -0.03 8.10 19.47
C GLN A 325 -0.13 7.36 18.13
N GLY A 326 -0.49 8.09 17.07
CA GLY A 326 -0.61 7.57 15.72
C GLY A 326 -1.99 7.05 15.36
N MET A 327 -2.06 6.22 14.33
CA MET A 327 -3.33 5.73 13.78
C MET A 327 -3.94 4.64 14.65
N ILE A 328 -5.21 4.81 14.98
CA ILE A 328 -5.99 3.76 15.63
C ILE A 328 -6.46 2.78 14.57
N THR A 329 -6.08 1.51 14.74
CA THR A 329 -6.50 0.42 13.88
C THR A 329 -7.90 -0.07 14.25
N ASP A 330 -8.60 -0.65 13.27
CA ASP A 330 -9.90 -1.29 13.52
C ASP A 330 -9.83 -2.39 14.59
N LYS A 331 -8.71 -3.12 14.69
CA LYS A 331 -8.50 -4.10 15.77
C LYS A 331 -8.46 -3.45 17.15
N GLN A 332 -7.83 -2.29 17.28
CA GLN A 332 -7.82 -1.54 18.53
C GLN A 332 -9.22 -1.03 18.89
N ILE A 333 -9.99 -0.55 17.91
CA ILE A 333 -11.39 -0.15 18.10
C ILE A 333 -12.24 -1.32 18.57
N GLU A 334 -12.23 -2.45 17.85
CA GLU A 334 -13.04 -3.61 18.24
C GLU A 334 -12.63 -4.14 19.63
N LYS A 335 -11.33 -4.20 19.93
CA LYS A 335 -10.84 -4.56 21.26
C LYS A 335 -11.34 -3.59 22.33
N PHE A 336 -11.26 -2.29 22.06
CA PHE A 336 -11.74 -1.25 22.98
C PHE A 336 -13.24 -1.38 23.22
N LEU A 337 -14.04 -1.66 22.20
CA LEU A 337 -15.49 -1.79 22.30
C LEU A 337 -15.94 -3.10 22.98
N LEU A 338 -15.12 -4.16 22.94
CA LEU A 338 -15.40 -5.45 23.56
C LEU A 338 -14.90 -5.58 25.01
N ALA A 339 -13.95 -4.74 25.43
CA ALA A 339 -13.55 -4.68 26.82
C ALA A 339 -14.78 -4.36 27.70
N LYS A 340 -14.96 -5.05 28.82
CA LYS A 340 -16.07 -4.75 29.74
C LYS A 340 -15.59 -3.80 30.82
#